data_AF-A0A426XIR6-F1
#
_entry.id   AF-A0A426XIR6-F1
#
_cell.length_a   1.000
_cell.length_b   1.000
_cell.length_c   1.000
_cell.angle_alpha   90.00
_cell.angle_beta   90.00
_cell.angle_gamma   90.00
#
_symmetry.space_group_name_H-M   'P 1'
#
loop_
_entity.id
_entity.type
_entity.pdbx_description
1 polymer ?
#
loop_
_entity_poly.entity_id
_entity_poly.type
_entity_poly.pdbx_seq_one_letter_code
_entity_poly.pdbx_strand_id
1 'polypeptide(L)'
;PKFYLQDASVAQFNLSSGDGTLTAVLQVTLASRNPNDRIGVYYDRVDAFALYKGQQVTAATALPPGYQGHNDVTVWSPYLYGAAVPLGPYLADALSQDQNAGYILLYVRVVGNLRWKVGTWISGHYHLQVNCPVFLTVDSGRSHGGDPSTPYLRFQHMTACSVDV
;
A
#
# COMPACT_ATOMS: atom_id res chain seq x y z
N PRO A 1 16.38 -2.40 -5.73
CA PRO A 1 16.01 -1.26 -4.84
C PRO A 1 15.43 -1.83 -3.55
N LYS A 2 15.50 -1.10 -2.44
CA LYS A 2 14.84 -1.46 -1.19
C LYS A 2 13.59 -0.60 -1.03
N PHE A 3 12.46 -1.20 -0.70
CA PHE A 3 11.20 -0.49 -0.49
C PHE A 3 10.79 -0.51 0.98
N TYR A 4 10.21 0.59 1.42
CA TYR A 4 9.73 0.80 2.77
C TYR A 4 8.37 1.49 2.71
N LEU A 5 7.46 1.06 3.59
CA LEU A 5 6.28 1.83 3.92
C LEU A 5 6.64 2.73 5.10
N GLN A 6 6.72 4.05 4.84
CA GLN A 6 7.07 5.03 5.86
C GLN A 6 5.86 5.45 6.69
N ASP A 7 4.70 5.59 6.05
CA ASP A 7 3.48 5.98 6.73
C ASP A 7 2.25 5.44 6.00
N ALA A 8 1.16 5.29 6.74
CA ALA A 8 -0.15 4.95 6.22
C ALA A 8 -1.23 5.61 7.07
N SER A 9 -2.06 6.42 6.43
CA SER A 9 -3.24 7.04 7.05
C SER A 9 -4.50 6.49 6.38
N VAL A 10 -5.50 6.18 7.19
CA VAL A 10 -6.78 5.68 6.70
C VAL A 10 -7.83 6.76 6.90
N ALA A 11 -8.32 7.32 5.80
CA ALA A 11 -9.35 8.35 5.84
C ALA A 11 -10.76 7.74 5.95
N GLN A 12 -10.97 6.59 5.32
CA GLN A 12 -12.25 5.88 5.35
C GLN A 12 -12.00 4.38 5.18
N PHE A 13 -12.70 3.55 5.96
CA PHE A 13 -12.63 2.11 5.84
C PHE A 13 -13.90 1.47 6.40
N ASN A 14 -14.94 1.41 5.57
CA ASN A 14 -16.28 1.02 5.97
C ASN A 14 -16.76 -0.18 5.16
N LEU A 15 -17.18 -1.24 5.85
CA LEU A 15 -17.82 -2.40 5.27
C LEU A 15 -19.34 -2.25 5.36
N SER A 16 -20.03 -2.21 4.22
CA SER A 16 -21.50 -2.21 4.17
C SER A 16 -22.02 -3.62 4.39
N SER A 17 -22.75 -3.83 5.49
CA SER A 17 -23.31 -5.14 5.87
C SER A 17 -24.46 -5.61 4.97
N GLY A 18 -25.12 -4.70 4.25
CA GLY A 18 -26.20 -5.06 3.32
C GLY A 18 -25.68 -5.71 2.05
N ASP A 19 -24.69 -5.08 1.42
CA ASP A 19 -24.22 -5.47 0.08
C ASP A 19 -22.85 -6.19 0.11
N GLY A 20 -22.21 -6.31 1.28
CA GLY A 20 -20.88 -6.91 1.42
C GLY A 20 -19.77 -6.10 0.74
N THR A 21 -19.98 -4.79 0.57
CA THR A 21 -19.07 -3.91 -0.16
C THR A 21 -18.18 -3.12 0.80
N LEU A 22 -16.89 -3.03 0.48
CA LEU A 22 -15.90 -2.26 1.23
C LEU A 22 -15.62 -0.94 0.53
N THR A 23 -15.73 0.16 1.27
CA THR A 23 -15.23 1.46 0.83
C THR A 23 -13.99 1.82 1.64
N ALA A 24 -12.87 2.01 0.96
CA ALA A 24 -11.57 2.26 1.57
C ALA A 24 -10.87 3.46 0.90
N VAL A 25 -10.39 4.39 1.72
CA VAL A 25 -9.59 5.55 1.31
C VAL A 25 -8.35 5.58 2.18
N LEU A 26 -7.20 5.32 1.56
CA LEU A 26 -5.91 5.19 2.22
C LEU A 26 -4.92 6.18 1.62
N GLN A 27 -4.21 6.94 2.44
CA GLN A 27 -3.03 7.69 2.03
C GLN A 27 -1.80 6.93 2.51
N VAL A 28 -0.94 6.51 1.59
CA VAL A 28 0.25 5.73 1.94
C VAL A 28 1.49 6.48 1.50
N THR A 29 2.57 6.38 2.27
CA THR A 29 3.88 6.93 1.92
C THR A 29 4.87 5.79 1.73
N LEU A 30 5.24 5.58 0.46
CA LEU A 30 6.17 4.57 0.02
C LEU A 30 7.51 5.22 -0.27
N ALA A 31 8.60 4.65 0.26
CA ALA A 31 9.95 5.07 -0.05
C ALA A 31 10.71 3.93 -0.73
N SER A 32 11.29 4.22 -1.89
CA SER A 32 12.28 3.36 -2.52
C SER A 32 13.66 3.95 -2.33
N ARG A 33 14.62 3.13 -1.91
CA ARG A 33 16.04 3.47 -1.81
C ARG A 33 16.85 2.61 -2.75
N ASN A 34 17.69 3.23 -3.56
CA ASN A 34 18.68 2.51 -4.35
C ASN A 34 20.02 2.46 -3.60
N PRO A 35 20.41 1.34 -2.99
CA PRO A 35 21.69 1.23 -2.28
C PRO A 35 22.89 1.04 -3.23
N ASN A 36 22.68 0.97 -4.54
CA ASN A 36 23.77 0.70 -5.49
C ASN A 36 24.49 2.00 -5.85
N ASP A 37 25.82 1.95 -5.76
CA ASP A 37 26.69 3.09 -6.12
C ASP A 37 26.92 3.22 -7.63
N ARG A 38 26.62 2.17 -8.40
CA ARG A 38 26.98 2.07 -9.83
C ARG A 38 25.79 1.90 -10.76
N ILE A 39 24.64 1.52 -10.20
CA ILE A 39 23.45 1.15 -10.97
C ILE A 39 22.36 2.17 -10.62
N GLY A 40 21.73 2.77 -11.62
CA GLY A 40 20.51 3.58 -11.48
C GLY A 40 19.26 2.77 -11.82
N VAL A 41 18.09 3.27 -11.42
CA VAL A 41 16.80 2.60 -11.66
C VAL A 41 15.86 3.57 -12.36
N TYR A 42 15.32 3.19 -13.51
CA TYR A 42 14.19 3.86 -14.13
C TYR A 42 12.91 3.16 -13.70
N TYR A 43 12.00 3.90 -13.08
CA TYR A 43 10.62 3.49 -12.84
C TYR A 43 9.77 4.00 -14.00
N ASP A 44 9.32 3.11 -14.88
CA ASP A 44 8.62 3.50 -16.11
C ASP A 44 7.11 3.58 -15.92
N ARG A 45 6.50 2.48 -15.50
CA ARG A 45 5.07 2.40 -15.17
C ARG A 45 4.95 1.55 -13.93
N VAL A 46 4.55 2.19 -12.84
CA VAL A 46 4.47 1.55 -11.53
C VAL A 46 3.15 1.98 -10.92
N ASP A 47 2.35 1.01 -10.53
CA ASP A 47 1.04 1.22 -9.94
C ASP A 47 1.03 0.66 -8.52
N ALA A 48 0.36 1.36 -7.60
CA ALA A 48 0.18 0.93 -6.22
C ALA A 48 -1.32 0.68 -5.94
N PHE A 49 -1.61 -0.35 -5.18
CA PHE A 49 -2.96 -0.64 -4.68
C PHE A 49 -2.89 -1.42 -3.36
N ALA A 50 -3.99 -1.39 -2.61
CA ALA A 50 -4.12 -2.13 -1.36
C ALA A 50 -4.81 -3.48 -1.58
N LEU A 51 -4.39 -4.47 -0.79
CA LEU A 51 -4.91 -5.82 -0.73
C LEU A 51 -5.32 -6.14 0.71
N TYR A 52 -6.46 -6.82 0.86
CA TYR A 52 -6.87 -7.46 2.10
C TYR A 52 -6.96 -8.98 1.88
N LYS A 53 -6.20 -9.75 2.67
CA LYS A 53 -6.13 -11.23 2.57
C LYS A 53 -6.00 -11.76 1.12
N GLY A 54 -5.23 -11.03 0.29
CA GLY A 54 -4.96 -11.38 -1.11
C GLY A 54 -5.95 -10.81 -2.14
N GLN A 55 -7.10 -10.27 -1.72
CA GLN A 55 -8.04 -9.60 -2.62
C GLN A 55 -7.73 -8.10 -2.71
N GLN A 56 -7.78 -7.56 -3.93
CA GLN A 56 -7.60 -6.13 -4.17
C GLN A 56 -8.81 -5.33 -3.68
N VAL A 57 -8.55 -4.33 -2.83
CA VAL A 57 -9.58 -3.51 -2.19
C VAL A 57 -9.57 -2.05 -2.62
N THR A 58 -8.55 -1.62 -3.38
CA THR A 58 -8.50 -0.29 -4.01
C THR A 58 -8.18 -0.39 -5.48
N ALA A 59 -8.56 0.62 -6.26
CA ALA A 59 -8.08 0.78 -7.62
C ALA A 59 -6.54 0.90 -7.65
N ALA A 60 -5.95 0.54 -8.80
CA ALA A 60 -4.55 0.77 -9.07
C ALA A 60 -4.30 2.26 -9.32
N THR A 61 -3.45 2.87 -8.49
CA THR A 61 -3.03 4.26 -8.60
C THR A 61 -1.63 4.32 -9.21
N ALA A 62 -1.50 4.98 -10.36
CA ALA A 62 -0.21 5.17 -11.02
C ALA A 62 0.71 6.08 -10.19
N LEU A 63 1.93 5.61 -9.97
CA LEU A 63 3.00 6.40 -9.35
C LEU A 63 3.74 7.19 -10.43
N PRO A 64 4.20 8.41 -10.12
CA PRO A 64 5.02 9.20 -11.03
C PRO A 64 6.25 8.41 -11.51
N PRO A 65 6.47 8.30 -12.84
CA PRO A 65 7.69 7.72 -13.36
C PRO A 65 8.88 8.58 -12.97
N GLY A 66 10.04 7.95 -12.84
CA GLY A 66 11.22 8.67 -12.36
C GLY A 66 12.50 7.87 -12.53
N TYR A 67 13.60 8.61 -12.61
CA TYR A 67 14.94 8.03 -12.53
C TYR A 67 15.46 8.20 -11.11
N GLN A 68 15.83 7.09 -10.50
CA GLN A 68 16.49 7.04 -9.21
C GLN A 68 17.98 6.79 -9.43
N GLY A 69 18.79 7.76 -9.01
CA GLY A 69 20.23 7.72 -9.14
C GLY A 69 20.91 6.76 -8.15
N HIS A 70 22.22 6.93 -8.00
CA HIS A 70 23.02 6.16 -7.06
C HIS A 70 22.79 6.67 -5.64
N ASN A 71 22.64 5.76 -4.67
CA ASN A 71 22.36 6.10 -3.26
C ASN A 71 21.15 7.01 -3.03
N ASP A 72 20.25 7.06 -4.00
CA ASP A 72 19.14 7.99 -4.01
C ASP A 72 17.88 7.38 -3.39
N VAL A 73 16.99 8.26 -2.92
CA VAL A 73 15.73 7.90 -2.27
C VAL A 73 14.60 8.62 -2.98
N THR A 74 13.59 7.86 -3.40
CA THR A 74 12.38 8.39 -4.01
C THR A 74 11.21 8.08 -3.10
N VAL A 75 10.39 9.09 -2.82
CA VAL A 75 9.21 8.96 -1.95
C VAL A 75 7.96 9.26 -2.75
N TRP A 76 6.97 8.39 -2.64
CA TRP A 76 5.65 8.54 -3.24
C TRP A 76 4.59 8.51 -2.16
N SER A 77 3.67 9.47 -2.19
CA SER A 77 2.55 9.55 -1.24
C SER A 77 1.18 9.46 -1.94
N PRO A 78 0.86 8.34 -2.63
CA PRO A 78 -0.41 8.22 -3.35
C PRO A 78 -1.61 8.09 -2.41
N TYR A 79 -2.76 8.54 -2.91
CA TYR A 79 -4.06 8.13 -2.38
C TYR A 79 -4.53 6.87 -3.10
N LEU A 80 -4.87 5.85 -2.34
CA LEU A 80 -5.45 4.60 -2.80
C LEU A 80 -6.95 4.63 -2.47
N TYR A 81 -7.77 4.49 -3.51
CA TYR A 81 -9.22 4.63 -3.42
C TYR A 81 -9.93 3.35 -3.86
N GLY A 82 -10.84 2.86 -3.04
CA GLY A 82 -11.77 1.77 -3.36
C GLY A 82 -13.18 2.16 -2.98
N ALA A 83 -14.07 2.27 -3.96
CA ALA A 83 -15.49 2.56 -3.75
C ALA A 83 -16.32 1.30 -3.92
N ALA A 84 -17.08 0.94 -2.88
CA ALA A 84 -18.03 -0.17 -2.92
C ALA A 84 -17.45 -1.47 -3.53
N VAL A 85 -16.22 -1.81 -3.17
CA VAL A 85 -15.53 -3.00 -3.69
C VAL A 85 -16.20 -4.24 -3.08
N PRO A 86 -16.79 -5.14 -3.88
CA PRO A 86 -17.45 -6.32 -3.36
C PRO A 86 -16.41 -7.26 -2.74
N LEU A 87 -16.59 -7.60 -1.47
CA LEU A 87 -15.80 -8.63 -0.82
C LEU A 87 -16.53 -9.97 -0.88
N GLY A 88 -15.78 -11.07 -1.03
CA GLY A 88 -16.37 -12.40 -0.83
C GLY A 88 -16.96 -12.50 0.58
N PRO A 89 -18.07 -13.23 0.81
CA PRO A 89 -18.72 -13.33 2.12
C PRO A 89 -17.76 -13.69 3.25
N TYR A 90 -16.89 -14.68 2.99
CA TYR A 90 -15.85 -15.09 3.93
C TYR A 90 -14.87 -13.96 4.30
N LEU A 91 -14.50 -13.11 3.34
CA LEU A 91 -13.60 -11.98 3.58
C LEU A 91 -14.30 -10.84 4.32
N ALA A 92 -15.59 -10.61 4.04
CA ALA A 92 -16.39 -9.64 4.79
C ALA A 92 -16.51 -10.04 6.27
N ASP A 93 -16.82 -11.31 6.55
CA ASP A 93 -16.87 -11.86 7.91
C ASP A 93 -15.50 -11.77 8.60
N ALA A 94 -14.44 -12.16 7.89
CA ALA A 94 -13.09 -12.10 8.42
C ALA A 94 -12.65 -10.64 8.71
N LEU A 95 -13.10 -9.68 7.92
CA LEU A 95 -12.82 -8.26 8.13
C LEU A 95 -13.56 -7.71 9.35
N SER A 96 -14.80 -8.16 9.57
CA SER A 96 -15.57 -7.84 10.78
C SER A 96 -14.91 -8.43 12.03
N GLN A 97 -14.41 -9.67 11.95
CA GLN A 97 -13.66 -10.30 13.04
C GLN A 97 -12.35 -9.59 13.34
N ASP A 98 -11.55 -9.26 12.32
CA ASP A 98 -10.29 -8.50 12.47
C ASP A 98 -10.57 -7.11 13.09
N GLN A 99 -11.65 -6.44 12.68
CA GLN A 99 -12.10 -5.18 13.30
C GLN A 99 -12.43 -5.34 14.78
N ASN A 100 -13.21 -6.37 15.14
CA ASN A 100 -13.57 -6.66 16.52
C ASN A 100 -12.38 -7.10 17.38
N ALA A 101 -11.38 -7.76 16.78
CA ALA A 101 -10.14 -8.14 17.44
C ALA A 101 -9.22 -6.93 17.71
N GLY A 102 -9.48 -5.80 17.05
CA GLY A 102 -8.75 -4.55 17.26
C GLY A 102 -7.55 -4.35 16.33
N TYR A 103 -7.35 -5.20 15.33
CA TYR A 103 -6.21 -5.09 14.40
C TYR A 103 -6.55 -5.59 13.00
N ILE A 104 -6.05 -4.89 11.98
CA ILE A 104 -6.24 -5.23 10.57
C ILE A 104 -4.88 -5.25 9.88
N LEU A 105 -4.60 -6.34 9.17
CA LEU A 105 -3.43 -6.47 8.30
C LEU A 105 -3.84 -6.25 6.84
N LEU A 106 -3.35 -5.16 6.26
CA LEU A 106 -3.45 -4.90 4.82
C LEU A 106 -2.08 -5.06 4.18
N TYR A 107 -2.06 -5.15 2.86
CA TYR A 107 -0.83 -5.08 2.07
C TYR A 107 -0.96 -3.99 1.02
N VAL A 108 0.00 -3.07 0.95
CA VAL A 108 0.18 -2.23 -0.23
C VAL A 108 1.05 -3.02 -1.20
N ARG A 109 0.49 -3.35 -2.35
CA ARG A 109 1.20 -3.97 -3.45
C ARG A 109 1.56 -2.90 -4.48
N VAL A 110 2.81 -2.92 -4.91
CA VAL A 110 3.32 -2.07 -5.99
C VAL A 110 3.76 -2.98 -7.12
N VAL A 111 3.20 -2.81 -8.31
CA VAL A 111 3.56 -3.59 -9.49
C VAL A 111 3.96 -2.66 -10.63
N GLY A 112 4.85 -3.10 -11.50
CA GLY A 112 5.23 -2.26 -12.62
C GLY A 112 6.38 -2.78 -13.44
N ASN A 113 6.93 -1.90 -14.25
CA ASN A 113 8.12 -2.15 -15.04
C ASN A 113 9.24 -1.19 -14.65
N LEU A 114 10.44 -1.74 -14.47
CA LEU A 114 11.65 -0.97 -14.26
C LEU A 114 12.72 -1.29 -15.29
N ARG A 115 13.67 -0.38 -15.47
CA ARG A 115 14.90 -0.61 -16.25
C ARG A 115 16.12 -0.22 -15.43
N TRP A 116 17.17 -1.02 -15.53
CA TRP A 116 18.44 -0.75 -14.87
C TRP A 116 19.33 0.09 -15.76
N LYS A 117 20.00 1.08 -15.18
CA LYS A 117 21.04 1.86 -15.86
C LYS A 117 22.40 1.50 -15.28
N VAL A 118 23.29 0.96 -16.10
CA VAL A 118 24.67 0.63 -15.72
C VAL A 118 25.61 1.42 -16.62
N GLY A 119 26.17 2.51 -16.10
CA GLY A 119 26.93 3.47 -16.91
C GLY A 119 26.08 4.03 -18.04
N THR A 120 26.46 3.77 -19.29
CA THR A 120 25.73 4.18 -20.51
C THR A 120 24.74 3.13 -21.02
N TRP A 121 24.80 1.90 -20.51
CA TRP A 121 23.90 0.81 -20.91
C TRP A 121 22.61 0.86 -20.10
N ILE A 122 21.47 0.68 -20.78
CA ILE A 122 20.15 0.57 -20.17
C ILE A 122 19.59 -0.83 -20.49
N SER A 123 19.13 -1.53 -19.46
CA SER A 123 18.55 -2.85 -19.62
C SER A 123 17.18 -2.82 -20.30
N GLY A 124 16.67 -4.00 -20.68
CA GLY A 124 15.24 -4.19 -20.97
C GLY A 124 14.37 -3.99 -19.73
N HIS A 125 13.05 -4.13 -19.90
CA HIS A 125 12.07 -4.02 -18.82
C HIS A 125 12.09 -5.27 -17.93
N TYR A 126 12.10 -5.04 -16.61
CA TYR A 126 11.93 -6.04 -15.57
C TYR A 126 10.62 -5.79 -14.84
N HIS A 127 9.96 -6.86 -14.42
CA HIS A 127 8.68 -6.76 -13.73
C HIS A 127 8.92 -6.55 -12.24
N LEU A 128 8.61 -5.36 -11.74
CA LEU A 128 8.69 -5.05 -10.33
C LEU A 128 7.42 -5.54 -9.63
N GLN A 129 7.60 -6.29 -8.55
CA GLN A 129 6.54 -6.61 -7.60
C GLN A 129 7.02 -6.35 -6.17
N VAL A 130 6.36 -5.45 -5.47
CA VAL A 130 6.64 -5.11 -4.07
C VAL A 130 5.42 -5.38 -3.23
N ASN A 131 5.61 -5.97 -2.05
CA ASN A 131 4.57 -6.21 -1.07
C ASN A 131 4.97 -5.58 0.27
N CYS A 132 4.24 -4.54 0.68
CA CYS A 132 4.44 -3.83 1.93
C CYS A 132 3.32 -4.18 2.93
N PRO A 133 3.62 -4.80 4.08
CA PRO A 133 2.62 -5.06 5.11
C PRO A 133 2.25 -3.76 5.83
N VAL A 134 0.95 -3.54 6.00
CA VAL A 134 0.37 -2.41 6.75
C VAL A 134 -0.33 -2.96 7.97
N PHE A 135 0.22 -2.69 9.15
CA PHE A 135 -0.41 -3.04 10.41
C PHE A 135 -1.23 -1.87 10.93
N LEU A 136 -2.53 -2.06 11.00
CA LEU A 136 -3.48 -1.09 11.52
C LEU A 136 -4.06 -1.60 12.83
N THR A 137 -4.12 -0.74 13.83
CA THR A 137 -4.90 -0.99 15.05
C THR A 137 -6.21 -0.21 14.99
N VAL A 138 -7.28 -0.83 15.45
CA VAL A 138 -8.62 -0.26 15.51
C VAL A 138 -8.81 0.32 16.91
N ASP A 139 -9.05 1.62 16.99
CA ASP A 139 -9.50 2.29 18.21
C ASP A 139 -11.00 2.60 18.09
N SER A 140 -11.73 2.36 19.17
CA SER A 140 -13.21 2.43 19.24
C SER A 140 -13.78 3.86 19.21
N GLY A 141 -12.99 4.86 18.78
CA GLY A 141 -13.40 6.28 18.71
C GLY A 141 -13.60 6.97 20.06
N ARG A 142 -13.90 6.21 21.13
CA ARG A 142 -14.15 6.68 22.50
C ARG A 142 -12.97 7.46 23.07
N SER A 143 -11.75 7.10 22.69
CA SER A 143 -10.52 7.70 23.20
C SER A 143 -10.20 9.08 22.61
N HIS A 144 -10.81 9.46 21.48
CA HIS A 144 -10.49 10.67 20.72
C HIS A 144 -11.70 11.60 20.47
N GLY A 145 -12.84 11.36 21.13
CA GLY A 145 -14.05 12.17 20.95
C GLY A 145 -14.71 12.04 19.58
N GLY A 146 -14.42 10.96 18.84
CA GLY A 146 -15.00 10.65 17.55
C GLY A 146 -16.32 9.87 17.65
N ASP A 147 -17.05 9.79 16.53
CA ASP A 147 -18.28 9.00 16.44
C ASP A 147 -17.99 7.50 16.72
N PRO A 148 -18.65 6.88 17.72
CA PRO A 148 -18.49 5.46 18.05
C PRO A 148 -18.79 4.49 16.90
N SER A 149 -19.49 4.94 15.86
CA SER A 149 -19.87 4.12 14.70
C SER A 149 -18.78 3.99 13.64
N THR A 150 -17.70 4.79 13.72
CA THR A 150 -16.58 4.76 12.77
C THR A 150 -15.28 4.26 13.42
N PRO A 151 -14.71 3.12 12.97
CA PRO A 151 -13.45 2.62 13.51
C PRO A 151 -12.30 3.56 13.15
N TYR A 152 -11.53 4.02 14.15
CA TYR A 152 -10.33 4.82 13.91
C TYR A 152 -9.13 3.88 13.71
N LEU A 153 -8.52 3.90 12.52
CA LEU A 153 -7.41 3.03 12.17
C LEU A 153 -6.08 3.77 12.31
N ARG A 154 -5.18 3.24 13.14
CA ARG A 154 -3.84 3.78 13.35
C ARG A 154 -2.78 2.87 12.79
N PHE A 155 -1.90 3.44 11.98
CA PHE A 155 -0.66 2.80 11.58
C PHE A 155 0.35 2.83 12.74
N GLN A 156 1.02 1.70 12.94
CA GLN A 156 1.89 1.51 14.10
C GLN A 156 3.34 1.94 13.81
N HIS A 157 3.98 1.34 12.81
CA HIS A 157 5.41 1.54 12.57
C HIS A 157 5.77 1.33 11.10
N MET A 158 6.84 2.00 10.65
CA MET A 158 7.45 1.77 9.34
C MET A 158 7.78 0.30 9.12
N THR A 159 7.45 -0.23 7.95
CA THR A 159 7.71 -1.63 7.60
C THR A 159 8.60 -1.74 6.37
N ALA A 160 9.50 -2.72 6.38
CA ALA A 160 10.24 -3.11 5.20
C ALA A 160 9.32 -3.91 4.26
N CYS A 161 9.43 -3.67 2.97
CA CYS A 161 8.65 -4.38 1.96
C CYS A 161 9.45 -5.53 1.35
N SER A 162 8.76 -6.60 0.98
CA SER A 162 9.34 -7.66 0.15
C SER A 162 9.35 -7.20 -1.31
N VAL A 163 10.45 -7.42 -2.02
CA VAL A 163 10.68 -6.94 -3.39
C VAL A 163 11.11 -8.13 -4.26
N ASP A 164 10.46 -8.27 -5.41
CA ASP A 164 10.74 -9.26 -6.46
C ASP A 164 10.84 -8.53 -7.81
N VAL A 165 11.86 -8.84 -8.63
CA VAL A 165 12.22 -8.11 -9.87
C VAL A 165 12.75 -9.04 -10.95
#